data_AF-A0A3S0DSV3-F1
#
_entry.id   AF-A0A3S0DSV3-F1
#
_cell.length_a   1.000
_cell.length_b   1.000
_cell.length_c   1.000
_cell.angle_alpha   90.00
_cell.angle_beta   90.00
_cell.angle_gamma   90.00
#
_symmetry.space_group_name_H-M   'P 1'
#
loop_
_entity.id
_entity.type
_entity.pdbx_description
1 polymer ?
#
loop_
_entity_poly.entity_id
_entity_poly.type
_entity_poly.pdbx_seq_one_letter_code
_entity_poly.pdbx_strand_id
1 'polypeptide(L)'
;MTTTIPGLTGQTTTEDADLIVLQNTAANRTRSITVANFRNELAADMDIVTTAELNLAMVNVTAAYQAADNALKELLFPVGTKVSVSSGVLATTNPSVAWGFGTWVKEEGKYYVGHKTGDTNFGTIGASIGSVSHNHGANTGSTTLNTTQIPSHAHSYKDTFHTESRFVSSGALGENETSEFRAPGVFAGIGTNGSDYDNDVFYYKNRTTNTTGDTQGHSHSINNDNHLPPSIVEVVWRRTA
;
A
#
# COMPACT_ATOMS: atom_id res chain seq x y z
N MET A 1 39.55 -9.96 -91.01
CA MET A 1 40.62 -9.09 -91.54
C MET A 1 40.62 -7.84 -90.67
N THR A 2 41.62 -7.68 -89.81
CA THR A 2 41.68 -6.59 -88.82
C THR A 2 42.30 -5.35 -89.46
N THR A 3 41.50 -4.34 -89.74
CA THR A 3 41.98 -3.03 -90.23
C THR A 3 42.38 -2.15 -89.05
N THR A 4 43.67 -2.13 -88.71
CA THR A 4 44.25 -1.06 -87.90
C THR A 4 44.37 0.21 -88.74
N ILE A 5 43.74 1.30 -88.31
CA ILE A 5 43.84 2.62 -88.95
C ILE A 5 45.03 3.37 -88.33
N PRO A 6 46.12 3.65 -89.08
CA PRO A 6 47.26 4.39 -88.54
C PRO A 6 46.90 5.86 -88.30
N GLY A 7 47.28 6.41 -87.14
CA GLY A 7 47.07 7.82 -86.79
C GLY A 7 46.08 8.08 -85.65
N LEU A 8 45.43 7.05 -85.10
CA LEU A 8 44.53 7.16 -83.94
C LEU A 8 45.29 7.25 -82.60
N THR A 9 46.11 8.30 -82.45
CA THR A 9 46.71 8.69 -81.17
C THR A 9 45.94 9.87 -80.60
N GLY A 10 45.26 9.67 -79.46
CA GLY A 10 44.60 10.75 -78.72
C GLY A 10 43.08 10.88 -78.92
N GLN A 11 42.38 9.86 -79.45
CA GLN A 11 40.92 9.83 -79.29
C GLN A 11 40.60 9.64 -77.80
N THR A 12 39.97 10.65 -77.20
CA THR A 12 39.20 10.40 -75.98
C THR A 12 38.03 9.48 -76.37
N THR A 13 37.59 8.61 -75.45
CA THR A 13 36.56 7.59 -75.75
C THR A 13 35.25 7.92 -75.04
N THR A 14 35.02 9.20 -74.77
CA THR A 14 34.03 9.71 -73.82
C THR A 14 33.51 11.12 -74.17
N GLU A 15 33.91 11.72 -75.29
CA GLU A 15 33.42 13.02 -75.75
C GLU A 15 31.95 12.94 -76.17
N ASP A 16 31.21 14.03 -76.00
CA ASP A 16 29.75 14.05 -76.28
C ASP A 16 29.40 13.72 -77.75
N ALA A 17 30.29 14.05 -78.67
CA ALA A 17 30.16 13.78 -80.10
C ALA A 17 30.59 12.36 -80.52
N ASP A 18 31.23 11.58 -79.64
CA ASP A 18 31.66 10.22 -79.95
C ASP A 18 30.46 9.33 -80.26
N LEU A 19 30.65 8.32 -81.11
CA LEU A 19 29.59 7.40 -81.51
C LEU A 19 29.79 6.02 -80.90
N ILE A 20 28.78 5.55 -80.16
CA ILE A 20 28.62 4.13 -79.85
C ILE A 20 28.01 3.48 -81.09
N VAL A 21 28.74 2.55 -81.70
CA VAL A 21 28.36 1.91 -82.96
C VAL A 21 27.98 0.45 -82.72
N LEU A 22 26.74 0.10 -83.04
CA LEU A 22 26.21 -1.26 -82.98
C LEU A 22 26.14 -1.84 -84.41
N GLN A 23 26.87 -2.93 -84.65
CA GLN A 23 26.87 -3.66 -85.92
C GLN A 23 26.10 -4.98 -85.78
N ASN A 24 25.01 -5.14 -86.53
CA ASN A 24 24.41 -6.43 -86.79
C ASN A 24 25.12 -7.09 -87.98
N THR A 25 25.98 -8.07 -87.69
CA THR A 25 26.78 -8.78 -88.69
C THR A 25 25.94 -9.69 -89.60
N ALA A 26 24.88 -10.32 -89.07
CA ALA A 26 24.01 -11.22 -89.83
C ALA A 26 23.12 -10.48 -90.84
N ALA A 27 22.66 -9.28 -90.49
CA ALA A 27 21.88 -8.41 -91.39
C ALA A 27 22.72 -7.40 -92.18
N ASN A 28 24.03 -7.34 -91.92
CA ASN A 28 24.97 -6.31 -92.39
C ASN A 28 24.43 -4.86 -92.24
N ARG A 29 23.98 -4.52 -91.02
CA ARG A 29 23.42 -3.19 -90.71
C ARG A 29 24.11 -2.56 -89.51
N THR A 30 24.49 -1.29 -89.67
CA THR A 30 25.08 -0.44 -88.63
C THR A 30 24.03 0.52 -88.09
N ARG A 31 24.02 0.76 -86.78
CA ARG A 31 23.35 1.91 -86.15
C ARG A 31 24.32 2.57 -85.18
N SER A 32 24.37 3.89 -85.17
CA SER A 32 25.14 4.67 -84.21
C SER A 32 24.22 5.52 -83.32
N ILE A 33 24.66 5.78 -82.10
CA ILE A 33 24.11 6.76 -81.16
C ILE A 33 25.28 7.57 -80.59
N THR A 34 25.11 8.86 -80.36
CA THR A 34 26.15 9.67 -79.71
C THR A 34 26.27 9.27 -78.23
N VAL A 35 27.47 9.38 -77.67
CA VAL A 35 27.72 9.18 -76.24
C VAL A 35 26.90 10.19 -75.42
N ALA A 36 26.69 11.42 -75.90
CA ALA A 36 25.77 12.38 -75.30
C ALA A 36 24.32 11.87 -75.24
N ASN A 37 23.78 11.37 -76.36
CA ASN A 37 22.40 10.87 -76.38
C ASN A 37 22.26 9.64 -75.49
N PHE A 38 23.23 8.73 -75.51
CA PHE A 38 23.23 7.57 -74.61
C PHE A 38 23.35 7.97 -73.14
N ARG A 39 24.17 8.99 -72.79
CA ARG A 39 24.24 9.53 -71.42
C ARG A 39 22.93 10.18 -71.00
N ASN A 40 22.27 10.92 -71.88
CA ASN A 40 21.00 11.58 -71.60
C ASN A 40 19.83 10.58 -71.46
N GLU A 41 19.77 9.58 -72.34
CA GLU A 41 18.80 8.47 -72.28
C GLU A 41 19.05 7.64 -71.01
N LEU A 42 20.30 7.25 -70.74
CA LEU A 42 20.66 6.54 -69.52
C LEU A 42 20.36 7.35 -68.26
N ALA A 43 20.57 8.67 -68.24
CA ALA A 43 20.25 9.52 -67.09
C ALA A 43 18.74 9.80 -66.92
N ALA A 44 17.95 9.69 -67.99
CA ALA A 44 16.49 9.79 -67.92
C ALA A 44 15.82 8.46 -67.55
N ASP A 45 16.35 7.32 -68.04
CA ASP A 45 15.89 5.97 -67.71
C ASP A 45 16.41 5.52 -66.34
N MET A 46 17.60 5.99 -65.93
CA MET A 46 18.03 6.03 -64.53
C MET A 46 17.31 7.17 -63.79
N ASP A 47 15.98 7.15 -63.84
CA ASP A 47 15.05 7.80 -62.90
C ASP A 47 15.23 7.12 -61.53
N ILE A 48 16.44 7.29 -61.00
CA ILE A 48 16.92 6.72 -59.76
C ILE A 48 16.11 7.39 -58.67
N VAL A 49 15.42 6.57 -57.87
CA VAL A 49 15.08 6.92 -56.49
C VAL A 49 16.38 7.32 -55.81
N THR A 50 16.65 8.63 -55.75
CA THR A 50 17.93 9.16 -55.31
C THR A 50 18.17 8.72 -53.88
N THR A 51 19.43 8.66 -53.46
CA THR A 51 19.75 8.42 -52.04
C THR A 51 19.02 9.43 -51.14
N ALA A 52 18.75 10.64 -51.63
CA ALA A 52 17.94 11.64 -50.95
C ALA A 52 16.45 11.22 -50.82
N GLU A 53 15.81 10.76 -51.90
CA GLU A 53 14.40 10.31 -51.88
C GLU A 53 14.21 9.02 -51.09
N LEU A 54 15.15 8.06 -51.17
CA LEU A 54 15.12 6.85 -50.35
C LEU A 54 15.25 7.20 -48.86
N ASN A 55 16.16 8.11 -48.50
CA ASN A 55 16.31 8.59 -47.14
C ASN A 55 15.05 9.34 -46.66
N LEU A 56 14.44 10.17 -47.52
CA LEU A 56 13.20 10.88 -47.20
C LEU A 56 12.03 9.90 -46.99
N ALA A 57 11.89 8.89 -47.85
CA ALA A 57 10.90 7.84 -47.68
C ALA A 57 11.10 7.06 -46.38
N MET A 58 12.34 6.70 -46.05
CA MET A 58 12.68 6.01 -44.79
C MET A 58 12.34 6.86 -43.56
N VAL A 59 12.65 8.16 -43.58
CA VAL A 59 12.29 9.11 -42.49
C VAL A 59 10.78 9.22 -42.36
N ASN A 60 10.05 9.39 -43.47
CA ASN A 60 8.59 9.52 -43.46
C ASN A 60 7.90 8.25 -42.93
N VAL A 61 8.34 7.07 -43.35
CA VAL A 61 7.84 5.79 -42.84
C VAL A 61 8.15 5.62 -41.35
N THR A 62 9.37 5.95 -40.92
CA THR A 62 9.77 5.90 -39.50
C THR A 62 8.90 6.83 -38.65
N ALA A 63 8.68 8.07 -39.09
CA ALA A 63 7.84 9.04 -38.40
C ALA A 63 6.37 8.59 -38.35
N ALA A 64 5.85 7.98 -39.42
CA ALA A 64 4.49 7.42 -39.44
C ALA A 64 4.31 6.28 -38.43
N TYR A 65 5.28 5.35 -38.33
CA TYR A 65 5.26 4.29 -37.33
C TYR A 65 5.36 4.84 -35.89
N GLN A 66 6.23 5.82 -35.64
CA GLN A 66 6.35 6.47 -34.34
C GLN A 66 5.06 7.21 -33.94
N ALA A 67 4.41 7.89 -34.87
CA ALA A 67 3.13 8.54 -34.64
C ALA A 67 2.01 7.52 -34.32
N ALA A 68 1.97 6.39 -35.03
CA ALA A 68 1.01 5.32 -34.78
C ALA A 68 1.23 4.60 -33.43
N ASP A 69 2.49 4.31 -33.08
CA ASP A 69 2.86 3.73 -31.78
C ASP A 69 2.51 4.65 -30.61
N ASN A 70 2.80 5.95 -30.73
CA ASN A 70 2.39 6.95 -29.74
C ASN A 70 0.86 7.02 -29.63
N ALA A 71 0.11 7.07 -30.74
CA ALA A 71 -1.35 7.07 -30.71
C ALA A 71 -1.95 5.80 -30.05
N LEU A 72 -1.32 4.64 -30.25
CA LEU A 72 -1.71 3.40 -29.58
C LEU A 72 -1.41 3.43 -28.07
N LYS A 73 -0.24 3.95 -27.67
CA LYS A 73 0.13 4.13 -26.25
C LYS A 73 -0.83 5.08 -25.53
N GLU A 74 -1.23 6.17 -26.17
CA GLU A 74 -2.24 7.11 -25.67
C GLU A 74 -3.60 6.43 -25.44
N LEU A 75 -4.02 5.56 -26.37
CA LEU A 75 -5.29 4.82 -26.30
C LEU A 75 -5.27 3.71 -25.23
N LEU A 76 -4.15 3.00 -25.09
CA LEU A 76 -3.99 1.93 -24.09
C LEU A 76 -3.82 2.45 -22.66
N PHE A 77 -3.17 3.61 -22.51
CA PHE A 77 -2.86 4.21 -21.21
C PHE A 77 -3.32 5.68 -21.15
N PRO A 78 -4.64 5.95 -21.21
CA PRO A 78 -5.17 7.31 -21.11
C PRO A 78 -4.78 7.98 -19.79
N VAL A 79 -4.80 9.31 -19.75
CA VAL A 79 -4.50 10.09 -18.53
C VAL A 79 -5.41 9.64 -17.37
N GLY A 80 -4.82 9.46 -16.19
CA GLY A 80 -5.48 8.86 -15.03
C GLY A 80 -5.25 7.35 -14.86
N THR A 81 -4.77 6.65 -15.90
CA THR A 81 -4.42 5.22 -15.81
C THR A 81 -3.37 4.97 -14.73
N LYS A 82 -3.53 3.87 -14.00
CA LYS A 82 -2.58 3.41 -12.98
C LYS A 82 -1.98 2.08 -13.38
N VAL A 83 -0.69 1.92 -13.09
CA VAL A 83 0.06 0.67 -13.27
C VAL A 83 0.66 0.31 -11.92
N SER A 84 0.32 -0.87 -11.41
CA SER A 84 0.84 -1.43 -10.16
C SER A 84 1.87 -2.52 -10.49
N VAL A 85 3.04 -2.47 -9.87
CA VAL A 85 4.11 -3.45 -10.08
C VAL A 85 4.81 -3.85 -8.79
N SER A 86 4.99 -5.16 -8.61
CA SER A 86 5.76 -5.76 -7.51
C SER A 86 7.22 -6.05 -7.88
N SER A 87 7.61 -6.00 -9.16
CA SER A 87 8.97 -6.27 -9.62
C SER A 87 9.26 -5.68 -11.02
N GLY A 88 10.50 -5.86 -11.51
CA GLY A 88 10.93 -5.41 -12.84
C GLY A 88 11.36 -3.93 -12.88
N VAL A 89 11.68 -3.43 -14.08
CA VAL A 89 12.26 -2.09 -14.29
C VAL A 89 11.37 -0.96 -13.75
N LEU A 90 10.05 -1.13 -13.80
CA LEU A 90 9.09 -0.14 -13.32
C LEU A 90 9.00 -0.05 -11.79
N ALA A 91 9.55 -1.02 -11.05
CA ALA A 91 9.63 -0.93 -9.59
C ALA A 91 10.68 0.11 -9.14
N THR A 92 11.64 0.47 -10.02
CA THR A 92 12.71 1.43 -9.72
C THR A 92 12.76 2.63 -10.67
N THR A 93 12.17 2.51 -11.86
CA THR A 93 12.27 3.50 -12.94
C THR A 93 10.91 4.06 -13.32
N ASN A 94 10.81 5.38 -13.49
CA ASN A 94 9.58 6.03 -13.94
C ASN A 94 9.17 5.52 -15.34
N PRO A 95 7.89 5.20 -15.60
CA PRO A 95 7.43 4.75 -16.92
C PRO A 95 7.75 5.72 -18.06
N SER A 96 7.86 7.03 -17.82
CA SER A 96 8.28 7.99 -18.86
C SER A 96 9.69 7.70 -19.40
N VAL A 97 10.58 7.15 -18.57
CA VAL A 97 11.94 6.75 -18.93
C VAL A 97 11.95 5.30 -19.43
N ALA A 98 11.26 4.39 -18.76
CA ALA A 98 11.28 2.96 -19.07
C ALA A 98 10.49 2.58 -20.33
N TRP A 99 9.42 3.32 -20.66
CA TRP A 99 8.59 3.12 -21.85
C TRP A 99 8.70 4.28 -22.87
N GLY A 100 9.37 5.37 -22.51
CA GLY A 100 9.62 6.50 -23.41
C GLY A 100 8.40 7.38 -23.72
N PHE A 101 7.30 7.30 -22.95
CA PHE A 101 6.09 8.09 -23.20
C PHE A 101 5.33 8.50 -21.93
N GLY A 102 4.56 9.58 -22.06
CA GLY A 102 3.69 10.11 -21.00
C GLY A 102 4.43 10.74 -19.81
N THR A 103 3.69 11.43 -18.97
CA THR A 103 4.13 11.95 -17.68
C THR A 103 3.50 11.13 -16.57
N TRP A 104 4.34 10.54 -15.70
CA TRP A 104 3.90 9.64 -14.65
C TRP A 104 4.40 10.10 -13.29
N VAL A 105 3.51 10.05 -12.29
CA VAL A 105 3.81 10.31 -10.88
C VAL A 105 3.63 9.04 -10.06
N LYS A 106 4.52 8.83 -9.10
CA LYS A 106 4.45 7.73 -8.14
C LYS A 106 3.38 8.05 -7.10
N GLU A 107 2.54 7.09 -6.77
CA GLU A 107 1.57 7.20 -5.68
C GLU A 107 2.00 6.28 -4.53
N GLU A 108 2.25 6.88 -3.36
CA GLU A 108 2.87 6.20 -2.21
C GLU A 108 1.94 6.22 -0.99
N GLY A 109 2.03 5.19 -0.15
CA GLY A 109 1.32 5.13 1.14
C GLY A 109 -0.21 5.02 1.05
N LYS A 110 -0.76 4.49 -0.05
CA LYS A 110 -2.22 4.38 -0.28
C LYS A 110 -2.64 2.97 -0.65
N TYR A 111 -3.76 2.54 -0.09
CA TYR A 111 -4.57 1.44 -0.62
C TYR A 111 -5.61 1.98 -1.59
N TYR A 112 -5.89 1.24 -2.66
CA TYR A 112 -6.98 1.56 -3.58
C TYR A 112 -8.22 0.73 -3.26
N VAL A 113 -9.36 1.40 -3.29
CA VAL A 113 -10.67 0.81 -3.05
C VAL A 113 -11.58 1.15 -4.22
N GLY A 114 -12.50 0.23 -4.55
CA GLY A 114 -13.48 0.44 -5.61
C GLY A 114 -14.36 1.66 -5.31
N HIS A 115 -14.54 2.53 -6.30
CA HIS A 115 -15.53 3.59 -6.24
C HIS A 115 -16.94 3.00 -6.20
N LYS A 116 -17.81 3.57 -5.36
CA LYS A 116 -19.21 3.15 -5.23
C LYS A 116 -20.11 4.37 -5.23
N THR A 117 -20.77 4.63 -6.35
CA THR A 117 -21.73 5.74 -6.51
C THR A 117 -22.76 5.77 -5.38
N GLY A 118 -22.93 6.94 -4.77
CA GLY A 118 -23.87 7.16 -3.66
C GLY A 118 -23.38 6.72 -2.28
N ASP A 119 -22.18 6.14 -2.16
CA ASP A 119 -21.58 5.81 -0.87
C ASP A 119 -20.94 7.04 -0.20
N THR A 120 -21.14 7.23 1.11
CA THR A 120 -20.62 8.40 1.84
C THR A 120 -19.11 8.41 1.99
N ASN A 121 -18.48 7.23 2.01
CA ASN A 121 -17.04 7.08 2.19
C ASN A 121 -16.35 6.82 0.86
N PHE A 122 -16.97 6.04 -0.02
CA PHE A 122 -16.38 5.54 -1.28
C PHE A 122 -16.97 6.17 -2.55
N GLY A 123 -17.84 7.19 -2.42
CA GLY A 123 -18.57 7.81 -3.54
C GLY A 123 -17.84 8.92 -4.31
N THR A 124 -16.69 9.39 -3.83
CA THR A 124 -15.92 10.47 -4.48
C THR A 124 -14.58 9.96 -5.01
N ILE A 125 -14.40 9.98 -6.33
CA ILE A 125 -13.14 9.57 -6.98
C ILE A 125 -12.00 10.50 -6.55
N GLY A 126 -10.86 9.93 -6.19
CA GLY A 126 -9.67 10.68 -5.76
C GLY A 126 -9.71 11.18 -4.31
N ALA A 127 -10.82 11.01 -3.59
CA ALA A 127 -10.86 11.24 -2.15
C ALA A 127 -9.84 10.34 -1.44
N SER A 128 -9.17 10.90 -0.43
CA SER A 128 -8.29 10.13 0.47
C SER A 128 -9.04 9.92 1.78
N ILE A 129 -9.16 8.67 2.19
CA ILE A 129 -9.92 8.21 3.36
C ILE A 129 -9.08 7.25 4.19
N GLY A 130 -9.39 7.15 5.48
CA GLY A 130 -8.58 6.43 6.45
C GLY A 130 -7.37 7.23 6.95
N SER A 131 -6.67 6.66 7.92
CA SER A 131 -5.49 7.22 8.56
C SER A 131 -4.55 6.07 8.94
N VAL A 132 -3.24 6.33 8.96
CA VAL A 132 -2.23 5.36 9.42
C VAL A 132 -2.41 5.07 10.91
N SER A 133 -2.84 6.06 11.69
CA SER A 133 -3.37 5.85 13.03
C SER A 133 -4.88 5.68 12.97
N HIS A 134 -5.36 4.53 13.44
CA HIS A 134 -6.75 4.41 13.89
C HIS A 134 -6.75 4.28 15.41
N ASN A 135 -7.64 5.04 16.05
CA ASN A 135 -7.91 4.94 17.48
C ASN A 135 -9.32 4.34 17.59
N HIS A 136 -9.52 3.37 18.49
CA HIS A 136 -10.85 2.80 18.74
C HIS A 136 -11.81 3.76 19.44
N GLY A 137 -11.41 5.02 19.66
CA GLY A 137 -12.21 6.06 20.32
C GLY A 137 -12.52 5.76 21.79
N ALA A 138 -11.87 4.71 22.30
CA ALA A 138 -12.21 4.01 23.50
C ALA A 138 -10.96 3.72 24.30
N ASN A 139 -11.20 3.60 25.59
CA ASN A 139 -10.19 3.61 26.61
C ASN A 139 -9.84 2.12 26.97
N THR A 140 -8.63 1.59 26.61
CA THR A 140 -8.10 0.18 26.75
C THR A 140 -6.56 -0.12 27.08
N GLY A 141 -6.00 0.25 28.25
CA GLY A 141 -4.64 0.15 28.82
C GLY A 141 -4.68 0.43 30.35
N SER A 142 -3.56 0.52 31.08
CA SER A 142 -3.59 0.48 32.57
C SER A 142 -4.50 1.54 33.24
N THR A 143 -5.37 1.10 34.14
CA THR A 143 -6.26 1.96 34.92
C THR A 143 -6.15 1.63 36.41
N THR A 144 -6.05 2.65 37.25
CA THR A 144 -6.15 2.48 38.71
C THR A 144 -7.61 2.64 39.07
N LEU A 145 -8.28 1.52 39.41
CA LEU A 145 -9.66 1.56 39.86
C LEU A 145 -9.78 2.40 41.12
N ASN A 146 -10.76 3.30 41.13
CA ASN A 146 -11.16 4.02 42.33
C ASN A 146 -12.31 3.28 43.04
N THR A 147 -12.77 3.82 44.17
CA THR A 147 -13.83 3.20 44.98
C THR A 147 -15.22 3.19 44.34
N THR A 148 -15.50 3.91 43.25
CA THR A 148 -16.78 3.78 42.51
C THR A 148 -16.74 2.70 41.42
N GLN A 149 -15.55 2.20 41.09
CA GLN A 149 -15.30 1.23 40.02
C GLN A 149 -15.07 -0.20 40.52
N ILE A 150 -15.12 -0.42 41.84
CA ILE A 150 -15.07 -1.75 42.46
C ILE A 150 -16.46 -2.14 42.96
N PRO A 151 -16.88 -3.42 42.82
CA PRO A 151 -18.19 -3.88 43.30
C PRO A 151 -18.47 -3.51 44.76
N SER A 152 -19.69 -3.05 45.02
CA SER A 152 -20.16 -2.73 46.36
C SER A 152 -20.10 -3.95 47.29
N HIS A 153 -19.32 -3.86 48.36
CA HIS A 153 -19.10 -4.93 49.33
C HIS A 153 -19.02 -4.40 50.77
N ALA A 154 -19.23 -5.30 51.74
CA ALA A 154 -19.13 -5.03 53.16
C ALA A 154 -18.51 -6.24 53.87
N HIS A 155 -17.91 -6.02 55.05
CA HIS A 155 -17.28 -7.07 55.85
C HIS A 155 -18.06 -7.29 57.15
N SER A 156 -18.31 -8.55 57.50
CA SER A 156 -18.87 -8.92 58.81
C SER A 156 -17.75 -9.25 59.80
N TYR A 157 -17.89 -8.79 61.04
CA TYR A 157 -16.89 -8.91 62.10
C TYR A 157 -17.53 -8.98 63.50
N LYS A 158 -16.77 -9.43 64.49
CA LYS A 158 -17.16 -9.44 65.91
C LYS A 158 -16.64 -8.15 66.55
N ASP A 159 -17.54 -7.26 66.99
CA ASP A 159 -17.15 -5.89 67.41
C ASP A 159 -16.98 -5.75 68.93
N THR A 160 -17.95 -6.22 69.70
CA THR A 160 -17.99 -6.09 71.17
C THR A 160 -17.92 -7.48 71.79
N PHE A 161 -17.15 -7.64 72.87
CA PHE A 161 -17.16 -8.85 73.69
C PHE A 161 -17.63 -8.54 75.13
N HIS A 162 -18.50 -9.39 75.67
CA HIS A 162 -18.80 -9.47 77.10
C HIS A 162 -18.40 -10.87 77.60
N THR A 163 -17.77 -10.96 78.76
CA THR A 163 -17.36 -12.24 79.37
C THR A 163 -18.27 -12.55 80.55
N GLU A 164 -18.75 -13.78 80.62
CA GLU A 164 -19.71 -14.20 81.66
C GLU A 164 -19.62 -15.71 81.89
N SER A 165 -20.16 -16.15 83.02
CA SER A 165 -20.26 -17.56 83.40
C SER A 165 -21.35 -18.32 82.64
N ARG A 166 -20.99 -19.49 82.09
CA ARG A 166 -21.86 -20.41 81.37
C ARG A 166 -23.17 -20.73 82.10
N PHE A 167 -23.16 -20.67 83.43
CA PHE A 167 -24.32 -21.01 84.28
C PHE A 167 -25.38 -19.91 84.35
N VAL A 168 -25.03 -18.64 84.12
CA VAL A 168 -26.00 -17.53 83.95
C VAL A 168 -26.25 -17.20 82.47
N SER A 169 -25.44 -17.78 81.58
CA SER A 169 -25.40 -17.52 80.12
C SER A 169 -26.61 -18.06 79.32
N SER A 170 -27.45 -18.92 79.93
CA SER A 170 -28.42 -19.74 79.21
C SER A 170 -29.73 -19.01 78.86
N GLY A 171 -29.80 -18.44 77.66
CA GLY A 171 -31.08 -18.42 76.92
C GLY A 171 -31.49 -17.15 76.17
N ALA A 172 -30.70 -16.07 76.17
CA ALA A 172 -31.07 -14.83 75.47
C ALA A 172 -29.89 -14.24 74.66
N LEU A 173 -29.59 -14.83 73.50
CA LEU A 173 -28.87 -14.13 72.44
C LEU A 173 -29.83 -13.19 71.72
N GLY A 174 -29.49 -11.91 71.61
CA GLY A 174 -30.21 -10.97 70.77
C GLY A 174 -29.95 -11.18 69.28
N GLU A 175 -30.59 -10.37 68.44
CA GLU A 175 -30.33 -10.38 67.01
C GLU A 175 -28.86 -10.03 66.71
N ASN A 176 -28.22 -10.83 65.86
CA ASN A 176 -26.80 -10.76 65.51
C ASN A 176 -25.84 -10.95 66.70
N GLU A 177 -26.25 -11.66 67.75
CA GLU A 177 -25.35 -12.03 68.87
C GLU A 177 -24.97 -13.52 68.82
N THR A 178 -23.73 -13.83 69.18
CA THR A 178 -23.20 -15.20 69.23
C THR A 178 -22.33 -15.41 70.46
N SER A 179 -22.50 -16.54 71.13
CA SER A 179 -21.66 -16.96 72.25
C SER A 179 -20.61 -17.98 71.81
N GLU A 180 -19.36 -17.81 72.22
CA GLU A 180 -18.29 -18.79 72.02
C GLU A 180 -17.78 -19.29 73.39
N PHE A 181 -17.94 -20.58 73.65
CA PHE A 181 -17.39 -21.21 74.85
C PHE A 181 -15.87 -21.31 74.74
N ARG A 182 -15.18 -20.98 75.82
CA ARG A 182 -13.72 -21.07 75.97
C ARG A 182 -13.41 -22.00 77.14
N ALA A 183 -12.22 -22.61 77.13
CA ALA A 183 -11.87 -23.54 78.19
C ALA A 183 -11.86 -22.81 79.56
N PRO A 184 -12.42 -23.41 80.64
CA PRO A 184 -12.48 -22.77 81.95
C PRO A 184 -11.11 -22.30 82.45
N GLY A 185 -11.06 -21.12 83.05
CA GLY A 185 -9.84 -20.53 83.60
C GLY A 185 -8.92 -19.82 82.59
N VAL A 186 -9.16 -19.91 81.28
CA VAL A 186 -8.36 -19.18 80.26
C VAL A 186 -8.48 -17.66 80.41
N PHE A 187 -9.58 -17.17 80.97
CA PHE A 187 -9.85 -15.74 81.19
C PHE A 187 -10.16 -15.40 82.66
N ALA A 188 -9.62 -16.20 83.60
CA ALA A 188 -9.73 -15.93 85.02
C ALA A 188 -9.13 -14.54 85.37
N GLY A 189 -9.89 -13.71 86.09
CA GLY A 189 -9.48 -12.35 86.46
C GLY A 189 -9.65 -11.29 85.37
N ILE A 190 -10.33 -11.60 84.26
CA ILE A 190 -10.76 -10.60 83.27
C ILE A 190 -12.22 -10.23 83.52
N GLY A 191 -12.42 -9.15 84.28
CA GLY A 191 -13.73 -8.59 84.62
C GLY A 191 -13.58 -7.34 85.48
N THR A 192 -14.69 -6.80 86.00
CA THR A 192 -14.64 -5.60 86.84
C THR A 192 -13.88 -5.89 88.12
N ASN A 193 -12.74 -5.22 88.36
CA ASN A 193 -11.81 -5.50 89.46
C ASN A 193 -11.26 -6.95 89.52
N GLY A 194 -11.34 -7.72 88.42
CA GLY A 194 -10.78 -9.07 88.32
C GLY A 194 -11.39 -10.11 89.27
N SER A 195 -12.66 -9.93 89.68
CA SER A 195 -13.31 -10.72 90.74
C SER A 195 -13.92 -12.05 90.29
N ASP A 196 -14.09 -12.28 88.99
CA ASP A 196 -14.78 -13.44 88.41
C ASP A 196 -13.77 -14.46 87.83
N TYR A 197 -13.81 -15.67 88.39
CA TYR A 197 -12.98 -16.81 88.00
C TYR A 197 -13.69 -17.74 86.99
N ASP A 198 -14.92 -17.41 86.63
CA ASP A 198 -15.86 -18.22 85.88
C ASP A 198 -16.20 -17.65 84.48
N ASN A 199 -15.41 -16.70 83.98
CA ASN A 199 -15.46 -16.19 82.60
C ASN A 199 -15.11 -17.27 81.55
N ASP A 200 -16.05 -18.18 81.24
CA ASP A 200 -15.90 -19.29 80.29
C ASP A 200 -16.74 -19.13 79.00
N VAL A 201 -17.57 -18.08 78.89
CA VAL A 201 -18.31 -17.72 77.67
C VAL A 201 -18.00 -16.29 77.22
N PHE A 202 -17.72 -16.14 75.92
CA PHE A 202 -17.57 -14.83 75.26
C PHE A 202 -18.81 -14.53 74.40
N TYR A 203 -19.49 -13.44 74.71
CA TYR A 203 -20.61 -12.91 73.92
C TYR A 203 -20.15 -11.89 72.91
N TYR A 204 -20.32 -12.18 71.63
CA TYR A 204 -19.99 -11.27 70.54
C TYR A 204 -21.24 -10.70 69.90
N LYS A 205 -21.25 -9.39 69.67
CA LYS A 205 -22.16 -8.79 68.68
C LYS A 205 -21.49 -8.82 67.30
N ASN A 206 -22.07 -9.59 66.39
CA ASN A 206 -21.72 -9.58 64.98
C ASN A 206 -22.23 -8.26 64.38
N ARG A 207 -21.35 -7.53 63.72
CA ARG A 207 -21.69 -6.31 62.99
C ARG A 207 -21.13 -6.42 61.58
N THR A 208 -21.69 -5.62 60.69
CA THR A 208 -21.23 -5.51 59.31
C THR A 208 -20.84 -4.05 59.06
N THR A 209 -19.72 -3.83 58.39
CA THR A 209 -19.27 -2.48 58.02
C THR A 209 -20.27 -1.81 57.08
N ASN A 210 -20.21 -0.49 56.96
CA ASN A 210 -20.88 0.20 55.86
C ASN A 210 -20.40 -0.38 54.51
N THR A 211 -21.32 -0.56 53.57
CA THR A 211 -20.99 -1.01 52.21
C THR A 211 -20.18 0.06 51.50
N THR A 212 -19.09 -0.33 50.83
CA THR A 212 -18.24 0.55 50.02
C THR A 212 -18.00 -0.10 48.66
N GLY A 213 -17.96 0.70 47.60
CA GLY A 213 -17.98 0.22 46.22
C GLY A 213 -19.29 0.59 45.51
N ASP A 214 -19.27 0.56 44.18
CA ASP A 214 -20.42 0.82 43.30
C ASP A 214 -20.28 -0.10 42.05
N THR A 215 -20.88 0.26 40.93
CA THR A 215 -20.95 -0.54 39.69
C THR A 215 -20.50 0.26 38.47
N GLN A 216 -19.78 1.37 38.68
CA GLN A 216 -19.38 2.26 37.60
C GLN A 216 -18.34 1.56 36.71
N GLY A 217 -18.71 1.34 35.45
CA GLY A 217 -17.78 0.80 34.46
C GLY A 217 -16.52 1.67 34.33
N HIS A 218 -15.36 1.02 34.33
CA HIS A 218 -14.08 1.69 34.11
C HIS A 218 -13.63 1.59 32.66
N SER A 219 -12.58 2.33 32.37
CA SER A 219 -11.91 2.33 31.08
C SER A 219 -10.43 2.69 31.28
N HIS A 220 -9.67 2.66 30.20
CA HIS A 220 -8.27 2.26 30.09
C HIS A 220 -7.61 3.14 28.91
N SER A 221 -6.49 2.85 28.18
CA SER A 221 -6.16 3.35 26.78
C SER A 221 -5.37 2.37 25.81
N ILE A 222 -5.90 1.93 24.63
CA ILE A 222 -5.09 1.29 23.52
C ILE A 222 -4.56 2.41 22.65
N ASN A 223 -3.23 2.50 22.52
CA ASN A 223 -2.57 3.55 21.75
C ASN A 223 -2.17 3.13 20.33
N ASN A 224 -2.20 1.83 20.04
CA ASN A 224 -1.87 1.24 18.75
C ASN A 224 -2.54 -0.12 18.56
N ASP A 225 -3.09 -0.36 17.38
CA ASP A 225 -3.39 -1.72 16.90
C ASP A 225 -2.57 -1.98 15.63
N ASN A 226 -1.91 -3.13 15.59
CA ASN A 226 -0.99 -3.53 14.52
C ASN A 226 -1.63 -4.55 13.55
N HIS A 227 -2.92 -4.90 13.72
CA HIS A 227 -3.64 -5.83 12.84
C HIS A 227 -4.08 -5.16 11.53
N LEU A 228 -3.12 -4.77 10.69
CA LEU A 228 -3.39 -4.44 9.29
C LEU A 228 -3.77 -5.71 8.52
N PRO A 229 -4.75 -5.66 7.60
CA PRO A 229 -5.03 -6.78 6.70
C PRO A 229 -3.78 -7.21 5.91
N PRO A 230 -3.57 -8.51 5.66
CA PRO A 230 -2.48 -9.00 4.81
C PRO A 230 -2.46 -8.26 3.47
N SER A 231 -1.32 -7.65 3.16
CA SER A 231 -1.19 -6.67 2.07
C SER A 231 0.10 -6.90 1.30
N ILE A 232 0.05 -6.66 -0.02
CA ILE A 232 1.22 -6.70 -0.90
C ILE A 232 1.67 -5.26 -1.14
N VAL A 233 2.98 -5.00 -1.00
CA VAL A 233 3.57 -3.70 -1.30
C VAL A 233 3.98 -3.68 -2.77
N GLU A 234 3.37 -2.78 -3.53
CA GLU A 234 3.66 -2.55 -4.94
C GLU A 234 4.00 -1.08 -5.19
N VAL A 235 4.79 -0.82 -6.24
CA VAL A 235 5.01 0.54 -6.73
C VAL A 235 3.88 0.86 -7.70
N VAL A 236 3.17 1.96 -7.43
CA VAL A 236 2.06 2.41 -8.27
C VAL A 236 2.40 3.72 -8.95
N TRP A 237 2.32 3.71 -10.28
CA TRP A 237 2.46 4.89 -11.12
C TRP A 237 1.10 5.31 -11.66
N ARG A 238 0.76 6.60 -11.59
CA ARG A 238 -0.39 7.17 -12.28
C ARG A 238 0.07 8.11 -13.38
N ARG A 239 -0.53 7.99 -14.56
CA ARG A 239 -0.34 8.94 -15.67
C ARG A 239 -1.07 10.25 -15.41
N THR A 240 -0.40 11.38 -15.61
CA THR A 240 -0.93 12.75 -15.44
C THR A 240 -1.00 13.57 -16.72
N ALA A 241 -0.16 13.26 -17.71
CA ALA A 241 -0.14 13.83 -19.05
C ALA A 241 0.53 12.84 -20.01
#